data_AF-A0A522KZT0-F1
#
_entry.id   AF-A0A522KZT0-F1
#
_cell.length_a   1.000
_cell.length_b   1.000
_cell.length_c   1.000
_cell.angle_alpha   90.00
_cell.angle_beta   90.00
_cell.angle_gamma   90.00
#
_symmetry.space_group_name_H-M   'P 1'
#
loop_
_entity.id
_entity.type
_entity.pdbx_description
1 polymer ?
#
loop_
_entity_poly.entity_id
_entity_poly.type
_entity_poly.pdbx_seq_one_letter_code
_entity_poly.pdbx_strand_id
1 'polypeptide(L)'
;MLYAWRKLSDPNLMRAQRGDFSFGKLPQEEVRGIIAQSDVVLDIQHPAQYGLTIRTLEVLGAGKKLVTTNAEIKNYDFYNENNIVIIDRKSPSIPDEFFQRTYQPVADHIIGRYSINGFLGGLIGNRFPISFPTGVAGRSAGAS
;
A
#
# COMPACT_ATOMS: atom_id res chain seq x y z
N MET A 1 15.61 22.87 -13.97
CA MET A 1 14.55 23.67 -14.64
C MET A 1 13.13 23.17 -14.32
N LEU A 2 12.81 21.86 -14.40
CA LEU A 2 11.45 21.35 -14.19
C LEU A 2 10.81 21.64 -12.81
N TYR A 3 11.57 21.52 -11.71
CA TYR A 3 11.07 21.84 -10.35
C TYR A 3 10.68 23.31 -10.19
N ALA A 4 11.52 24.23 -10.66
CA ALA A 4 11.26 25.68 -10.55
C ALA A 4 10.01 26.08 -11.34
N TRP A 5 9.82 25.50 -12.53
CA TRP A 5 8.61 25.70 -13.32
C TRP A 5 7.36 25.14 -12.62
N ARG A 6 7.41 23.89 -12.12
CA ARG A 6 6.29 23.31 -11.35
C ARG A 6 5.95 24.10 -10.08
N LYS A 7 6.95 24.61 -9.37
CA LYS A 7 6.78 25.42 -8.16
C LYS A 7 6.17 26.80 -8.42
N LEU A 8 6.47 27.41 -9.57
CA LEU A 8 5.89 28.70 -9.97
C LEU A 8 4.48 28.53 -10.58
N SER A 9 4.19 27.39 -11.21
CA SER A 9 2.93 27.15 -11.92
C SER A 9 1.83 26.50 -11.07
N ASP A 10 2.16 25.87 -9.94
CA ASP A 10 1.19 25.24 -9.04
C ASP A 10 1.25 25.88 -7.64
N PRO A 11 0.21 26.67 -7.25
CA PRO A 11 0.12 27.27 -5.92
C PRO A 11 0.26 26.26 -4.78
N ASN A 12 -0.16 25.01 -5.01
CA ASN A 12 -0.10 23.93 -4.01
C ASN A 12 1.32 23.45 -3.77
N LEU A 13 2.25 23.68 -4.71
CA LEU A 13 3.67 23.30 -4.58
C LEU A 13 4.54 24.43 -4.02
N MET A 14 3.99 25.63 -3.77
CA MET A 14 4.77 26.77 -3.29
C MET A 14 5.38 26.53 -1.91
N ARG A 15 4.66 25.83 -1.02
CA ARG A 15 5.14 25.44 0.32
C ARG A 15 6.07 24.23 0.30
N ALA A 16 6.06 23.44 -0.77
CA ALA A 16 6.87 22.24 -0.85
C ALA A 16 8.36 22.61 -1.04
N GLN A 17 9.22 21.95 -0.28
CA GLN A 17 10.66 22.07 -0.38
C GLN A 17 11.20 21.14 -1.46
N ARG A 18 12.40 21.45 -1.97
CA ARG A 18 13.01 20.65 -3.04
C ARG A 18 13.34 19.22 -2.57
N GLY A 19 13.56 19.03 -1.27
CA GLY A 19 13.79 17.72 -0.64
C GLY A 19 12.53 16.85 -0.51
N ASP A 20 11.33 17.44 -0.63
CA ASP A 20 10.05 16.71 -0.53
C ASP A 20 9.79 15.85 -1.77
N PHE A 21 10.58 16.05 -2.83
CA PHE A 21 10.41 15.37 -4.11
C PHE A 21 11.64 14.52 -4.44
N SER A 22 11.46 13.20 -4.41
CA SER A 22 12.39 12.26 -5.05
C SER A 22 11.86 11.90 -6.44
N PHE A 23 12.64 12.19 -7.47
CA PHE A 23 12.31 11.86 -8.87
C PHE A 23 13.06 10.63 -9.39
N GLY A 24 13.96 10.07 -8.58
CA GLY A 24 14.66 8.83 -8.90
C GLY A 24 13.75 7.61 -8.74
N LYS A 25 14.01 6.54 -9.50
CA LYS A 25 13.38 5.25 -9.23
C LYS A 25 13.96 4.69 -7.93
N LEU A 26 13.10 4.33 -6.99
CA LEU A 26 13.51 3.67 -5.76
C LEU A 26 13.69 2.16 -6.02
N PRO A 27 14.78 1.54 -5.54
CA PRO A 27 14.90 0.10 -5.47
C PRO A 27 13.79 -0.52 -4.63
N GLN A 28 13.40 -1.76 -4.95
CA GLN A 28 12.29 -2.44 -4.27
C GLN A 28 12.50 -2.56 -2.76
N GLU A 29 13.72 -2.87 -2.31
CA GLU A 29 14.01 -3.01 -0.88
C GLU A 29 13.89 -1.69 -0.12
N GLU A 30 14.24 -0.57 -0.75
CA GLU A 30 14.05 0.76 -0.17
C GLU A 30 12.56 1.09 -0.03
N VAL A 31 11.77 0.78 -1.06
CA VAL A 31 10.31 0.94 -1.03
C VAL A 31 9.69 0.13 0.13
N ARG A 32 10.13 -1.12 0.33
CA ARG A 32 9.67 -1.95 1.46
C ARG A 32 10.06 -1.36 2.80
N GLY A 33 11.28 -0.84 2.92
CA GLY A 33 11.74 -0.13 4.12
C GLY A 33 10.87 1.08 4.44
N ILE A 34 10.55 1.89 3.44
CA ILE A 34 9.68 3.06 3.58
C ILE A 34 8.27 2.63 4.04
N ILE A 35 7.65 1.63 3.39
CA ILE A 35 6.33 1.14 3.82
C ILE A 35 6.37 0.65 5.27
N ALA A 36 7.41 -0.10 5.65
CA ALA A 36 7.53 -0.64 7.00
C ALA A 36 7.64 0.46 8.06
N GLN A 37 8.29 1.59 7.74
CA GLN A 37 8.44 2.75 8.62
C GLN A 37 7.23 3.69 8.61
N SER A 38 6.40 3.66 7.57
CA SER A 38 5.20 4.48 7.47
C SER A 38 4.07 3.97 8.36
N ASP A 39 3.25 4.89 8.88
CA ASP A 39 1.98 4.56 9.55
C ASP A 39 0.83 4.42 8.54
N VAL A 40 0.85 5.25 7.49
CA VAL A 40 -0.18 5.34 6.46
C VAL A 40 0.49 5.48 5.10
N VAL A 41 -0.05 4.79 4.09
CA VAL A 41 0.40 4.90 2.70
C VAL A 41 -0.71 5.47 1.83
N LEU A 42 -0.36 6.42 0.97
CA LEU A 42 -1.26 7.00 -0.03
C LEU A 42 -1.07 6.30 -1.39
N ASP A 43 -2.14 5.76 -1.95
CA ASP A 43 -2.17 5.08 -3.24
C ASP A 43 -3.13 5.79 -4.22
N ILE A 44 -2.56 6.40 -5.26
CA ILE A 44 -3.29 7.15 -6.28
C ILE A 44 -3.32 6.33 -7.57
N GLN A 45 -4.33 5.46 -7.70
CA GLN A 45 -4.50 4.55 -8.83
C GLN A 45 -4.65 5.31 -10.17
N HIS A 46 -3.91 4.91 -11.20
CA HIS A 46 -4.08 5.48 -12.55
C HIS A 46 -5.53 5.31 -13.05
N PRO A 47 -6.19 6.32 -13.65
CA PRO A 47 -7.61 6.25 -14.03
C PRO A 47 -8.00 5.08 -14.96
N ALA A 48 -7.04 4.58 -15.76
CA ALA A 48 -7.25 3.45 -16.66
C ALA A 48 -6.97 2.07 -16.03
N GLN A 49 -6.53 2.03 -14.77
CA GLN A 49 -6.28 0.76 -14.08
C GLN A 49 -7.58 0.26 -13.44
N TYR A 50 -7.81 -1.05 -13.53
CA TYR A 50 -8.90 -1.75 -12.84
C TYR A 50 -8.33 -2.71 -11.80
N GLY A 51 -9.09 -2.95 -10.73
CA GLY A 51 -8.67 -3.82 -9.63
C GLY A 51 -7.55 -3.23 -8.75
N LEU A 52 -7.03 -4.03 -7.82
CA LEU A 52 -6.03 -3.60 -6.85
C LEU A 52 -4.69 -3.26 -7.50
N THR A 53 -4.00 -2.23 -6.98
CA THR A 53 -2.59 -1.98 -7.28
C THR A 53 -1.70 -2.95 -6.51
N ILE A 54 -0.47 -3.18 -6.99
CA ILE A 54 0.55 -3.88 -6.18
C ILE A 54 0.82 -3.11 -4.87
N ARG A 55 0.76 -1.76 -4.91
CA ARG A 55 0.91 -0.91 -3.71
C ARG A 55 -0.12 -1.28 -2.63
N THR A 56 -1.37 -1.48 -3.02
CA THR A 56 -2.43 -1.92 -2.10
C THR A 56 -2.07 -3.26 -1.45
N LEU A 57 -1.56 -4.21 -2.22
CA LEU A 57 -1.17 -5.53 -1.71
C LEU A 57 0.05 -5.47 -0.79
N GLU A 58 1.06 -4.66 -1.13
CA GLU A 58 2.25 -4.44 -0.28
C GLU A 58 1.87 -3.81 1.07
N VAL A 59 0.97 -2.83 1.05
CA VAL A 59 0.46 -2.16 2.27
C VAL A 59 -0.35 -3.12 3.14
N LEU A 60 -1.21 -3.93 2.53
CA LEU A 60 -1.97 -4.98 3.21
C LEU A 60 -1.03 -5.98 3.89
N GLY A 61 -0.02 -6.48 3.16
CA GLY A 61 0.96 -7.43 3.69
C GLY A 61 1.87 -6.85 4.76
N ALA A 62 2.10 -5.53 4.76
CA ALA A 62 2.88 -4.83 5.79
C ALA A 62 2.05 -4.43 7.02
N GLY A 63 0.74 -4.70 7.01
CA GLY A 63 -0.16 -4.35 8.12
C GLY A 63 -0.28 -2.84 8.33
N LYS A 64 -0.26 -2.05 7.25
CA LYS A 64 -0.30 -0.59 7.30
C LYS A 64 -1.65 -0.05 6.89
N LYS A 65 -1.95 1.17 7.33
CA LYS A 65 -3.14 1.89 6.86
C LYS A 65 -2.97 2.35 5.41
N LEU A 66 -4.08 2.40 4.67
CA LEU A 66 -4.12 2.80 3.27
C LEU A 66 -5.11 3.95 3.06
N VAL A 67 -4.65 4.99 2.40
CA VAL A 67 -5.49 6.01 1.77
C VAL A 67 -5.47 5.71 0.27
N THR A 68 -6.61 5.53 -0.38
CA THR A 68 -6.63 5.19 -1.81
C THR A 68 -7.69 5.94 -2.61
N THR A 69 -7.43 6.18 -3.90
CA THR A 69 -8.47 6.62 -4.84
C THR A 69 -9.25 5.46 -5.48
N ASN A 70 -8.85 4.21 -5.23
CA ASN A 70 -9.48 3.04 -5.80
C ASN A 70 -10.73 2.65 -4.98
N ALA A 71 -11.91 3.07 -5.43
CA ALA A 71 -13.17 2.78 -4.74
C ALA A 71 -13.56 1.30 -4.74
N GLU A 72 -13.06 0.51 -5.70
CA GLU A 72 -13.34 -0.94 -5.80
C GLU A 72 -12.84 -1.72 -4.58
N ILE A 73 -11.90 -1.16 -3.81
CA ILE A 73 -11.36 -1.80 -2.61
C ILE A 73 -12.46 -2.17 -1.58
N LYS A 74 -13.60 -1.49 -1.59
CA LYS A 74 -14.79 -1.82 -0.78
C LYS A 74 -15.35 -3.21 -1.03
N ASN A 75 -15.12 -3.76 -2.21
CA ASN A 75 -15.64 -5.07 -2.63
C ASN A 75 -14.77 -6.24 -2.16
N TYR A 76 -13.65 -5.95 -1.48
CA TYR A 76 -12.72 -6.96 -1.00
C TYR A 76 -12.92 -7.23 0.50
N ASP A 77 -12.74 -8.48 0.89
CA ASP A 77 -12.99 -8.98 2.25
C ASP A 77 -11.99 -8.55 3.33
N PHE A 78 -10.91 -7.86 2.94
CA PHE A 78 -10.02 -7.17 3.88
C PHE A 78 -10.41 -5.71 4.12
N TYR A 79 -11.46 -5.21 3.47
CA TYR A 79 -11.89 -3.82 3.64
C TYR A 79 -12.32 -3.55 5.09
N ASN A 80 -11.71 -2.52 5.68
CA ASN A 80 -12.01 -2.07 7.03
C ASN A 80 -11.76 -0.57 7.11
N GLU A 81 -12.74 0.22 7.54
CA GLU A 81 -12.67 1.68 7.63
C GLU A 81 -11.68 2.21 8.69
N ASN A 82 -11.21 1.36 9.61
CA ASN A 82 -10.12 1.69 10.54
C ASN A 82 -8.75 1.61 9.86
N ASN A 83 -8.65 0.83 8.79
CA ASN A 83 -7.40 0.57 8.08
C ASN A 83 -7.34 1.30 6.74
N ILE A 84 -8.48 1.49 6.08
CA ILE A 84 -8.58 1.95 4.70
C ILE A 84 -9.56 3.11 4.60
N VAL A 85 -9.12 4.21 4.01
CA VAL A 85 -9.97 5.33 3.62
C VAL A 85 -9.89 5.54 2.11
N ILE A 86 -11.05 5.81 1.50
CA ILE A 86 -11.16 6.09 0.07
C ILE A 86 -11.38 7.58 -0.11
N ILE A 87 -10.60 8.19 -0.99
CA ILE A 87 -10.64 9.63 -1.27
C ILE A 87 -11.01 9.91 -2.72
N ASP A 88 -11.68 11.03 -2.96
CA ASP A 88 -11.90 11.54 -4.31
C ASP A 88 -10.60 12.19 -4.82
N ARG A 89 -10.14 11.79 -6.01
CA ARG A 89 -8.99 12.39 -6.69
C ARG A 89 -9.18 13.89 -6.96
N LYS A 90 -10.40 14.33 -7.28
CA LYS A 90 -10.71 15.72 -7.63
C LYS A 90 -10.94 16.60 -6.40
N SER A 91 -11.33 15.99 -5.29
CA SER A 91 -11.61 16.66 -4.02
C SER A 91 -11.11 15.81 -2.85
N PRO A 92 -9.78 15.64 -2.70
CA PRO A 92 -9.24 14.74 -1.69
C PRO A 92 -9.49 15.28 -0.30
N SER A 93 -10.09 14.45 0.56
CA SER A 93 -10.33 14.75 1.97
C SER A 93 -10.15 13.48 2.78
N ILE A 94 -9.36 13.56 3.84
CA ILE A 94 -9.12 12.45 4.78
C ILE A 94 -9.61 12.94 6.14
N PRO A 95 -10.56 12.23 6.79
CA PRO A 95 -11.00 12.60 8.13
C PRO A 95 -9.86 12.50 9.15
N ASP A 96 -9.67 13.49 10.02
CA ASP A 96 -8.61 13.49 11.03
C ASP A 96 -8.68 12.26 11.95
N GLU A 97 -9.90 11.84 12.26
CA GLU A 97 -10.20 10.63 13.03
C GLU A 97 -9.65 9.34 12.39
N PHE A 98 -9.44 9.30 11.07
CA PHE A 98 -8.78 8.16 10.42
C PHE A 98 -7.38 7.92 10.96
N PHE A 99 -6.61 8.99 11.22
CA PHE A 99 -5.26 8.88 11.77
C PHE A 99 -5.28 8.39 13.21
N GLN A 100 -6.33 8.73 13.97
CA GLN A 100 -6.48 8.40 15.39
C GLN A 100 -6.96 6.96 15.63
N ARG A 101 -7.71 6.37 14.69
CA ARG A 101 -8.20 4.98 14.79
C ARG A 101 -7.01 4.01 14.94
N THR A 102 -7.12 2.97 15.76
CA THR A 102 -6.08 1.94 15.82
C THR A 102 -6.19 1.02 14.61
N TYR A 103 -5.06 0.63 14.01
CA TYR A 103 -5.04 -0.37 12.95
C TYR A 103 -5.60 -1.70 13.49
N GLN A 104 -6.51 -2.32 12.73
CA GLN A 104 -7.12 -3.60 13.05
C GLN A 104 -6.48 -4.70 12.20
N PRO A 105 -5.73 -5.64 12.78
CA PRO A 105 -5.11 -6.72 12.01
C PRO A 105 -6.10 -7.49 11.15
N VAL A 106 -5.75 -7.67 9.88
CA VAL A 106 -6.50 -8.52 8.95
C VAL A 106 -6.11 -9.97 9.21
N ALA A 107 -7.09 -10.88 9.22
CA ALA A 107 -6.82 -12.29 9.50
C ALA A 107 -5.84 -12.90 8.48
N ASP A 108 -4.89 -13.72 8.94
CA ASP A 108 -3.81 -14.28 8.12
C ASP A 108 -4.31 -15.06 6.90
N HIS A 109 -5.43 -15.77 7.03
CA HIS A 109 -6.02 -16.51 5.90
C HIS A 109 -6.58 -15.59 4.81
N ILE A 110 -7.02 -14.37 5.17
CA ILE A 110 -7.45 -13.35 4.21
C ILE A 110 -6.22 -12.81 3.49
N ILE A 111 -5.19 -12.37 4.22
CA ILE A 111 -3.92 -11.91 3.65
C ILE A 111 -3.32 -12.97 2.71
N GLY A 112 -3.34 -14.24 3.15
CA GLY A 112 -2.85 -15.38 2.39
C GLY A 112 -3.48 -15.52 1.01
N ARG A 113 -4.78 -15.22 0.86
CA ARG A 113 -5.47 -15.25 -0.46
C ARG A 113 -4.95 -14.21 -1.44
N TYR A 114 -4.44 -13.08 -0.94
CA TYR A 114 -3.86 -12.01 -1.76
C TYR A 114 -2.35 -12.11 -1.95
N SER A 115 -1.72 -13.16 -1.40
CA SER A 115 -0.35 -13.52 -1.74
C SER A 115 -0.27 -14.14 -3.14
N ILE A 116 0.92 -14.16 -3.73
CA ILE A 116 1.16 -14.87 -5.00
C ILE A 116 0.72 -16.34 -4.90
N ASN A 117 0.99 -16.99 -3.76
CA ASN A 117 0.60 -18.38 -3.51
C ASN A 117 -0.93 -18.54 -3.48
N GLY A 118 -1.62 -17.64 -2.78
CA GLY A 118 -3.08 -17.65 -2.69
C GLY A 118 -3.74 -17.40 -4.05
N PHE A 119 -3.22 -16.43 -4.80
CA PHE A 119 -3.68 -16.13 -6.16
C PHE A 119 -3.51 -17.35 -7.08
N LEU A 120 -2.32 -17.96 -7.10
CA LEU A 120 -2.06 -19.14 -7.92
C LEU A 120 -2.96 -20.31 -7.52
N GLY A 121 -3.12 -20.57 -6.22
CA GLY A 121 -4.02 -21.63 -5.72
C GLY A 121 -5.49 -21.43 -6.12
N GLY A 122 -5.95 -20.18 -6.14
CA GLY A 122 -7.28 -19.83 -6.65
C GLY A 122 -7.43 -20.02 -8.15
N LEU A 123 -6.39 -19.75 -8.94
CA LEU A 123 -6.41 -19.84 -10.40
C LEU A 123 -6.33 -21.28 -10.91
N ILE A 124 -5.41 -22.09 -10.36
CA ILE A 124 -5.16 -23.46 -10.85
C ILE A 124 -5.93 -24.52 -10.07
N GLY A 125 -6.69 -24.10 -9.05
CA GLY A 125 -7.21 -24.95 -7.99
C GLY A 125 -6.07 -25.50 -7.13
N ASN A 126 -6.34 -25.84 -5.87
CA ASN A 126 -5.35 -26.45 -4.97
C ASN A 126 -4.89 -27.88 -5.41
N ARG A 127 -4.98 -28.21 -6.71
CA ARG A 127 -4.62 -29.48 -7.33
C ARG A 127 -3.11 -29.66 -7.52
N PHE A 128 -2.34 -28.58 -7.45
CA PHE A 128 -0.87 -28.62 -7.44
C PHE A 128 -0.40 -27.91 -6.17
N PRO A 129 0.04 -28.64 -5.11
CA PRO A 129 0.68 -27.99 -3.99
C PRO A 129 1.94 -27.30 -4.50
N ILE A 130 1.94 -25.97 -4.51
CA ILE A 130 3.08 -25.20 -4.97
C ILE A 130 4.10 -25.18 -3.83
N SER A 131 5.06 -26.11 -3.89
CA SER A 131 6.23 -26.11 -3.02
C SER A 131 7.33 -25.28 -3.66
N PHE A 132 7.53 -24.06 -3.16
CA PHE A 132 8.72 -23.27 -3.47
C PHE A 132 9.85 -23.62 -2.49
N PRO A 133 11.12 -23.60 -2.92
CA PRO A 133 12.24 -23.80 -2.02
C PRO A 133 12.20 -22.74 -0.91
N THR A 134 12.15 -23.19 0.34
CA THR A 134 12.19 -22.33 1.53
C THR A 134 13.53 -21.61 1.61
N GLY A 135 13.59 -20.41 1.05
CA GLY A 135 14.71 -19.48 1.18
C GLY A 135 14.39 -18.41 2.22
N VAL A 136 15.15 -18.44 3.32
CA VAL A 136 15.23 -17.44 4.40
C VAL A 136 14.14 -17.49 5.47
N ALA A 137 14.17 -18.56 6.27
CA ALA A 137 13.86 -18.45 7.70
C ALA A 137 15.03 -17.69 8.36
N GLY A 138 14.76 -16.55 8.98
CA GLY A 138 15.82 -15.75 9.59
C GLY A 138 15.31 -14.55 10.35
N ARG A 139 14.48 -14.75 11.38
CA ARG A 139 14.44 -13.89 12.56
C ARG A 139 14.14 -14.75 13.80
N SER A 140 15.22 -15.15 14.48
CA SER A 140 15.17 -15.53 15.88
C SER A 140 14.78 -14.29 16.70
N ALA A 141 13.71 -14.41 17.47
CA ALA A 141 13.46 -13.54 18.60
C ALA A 141 14.47 -13.90 19.69
N GLY A 142 15.44 -13.03 19.93
CA GLY A 142 16.27 -13.04 21.12
C GLY A 142 15.66 -12.08 22.14
N ALA A 143 14.96 -12.64 23.12
CA ALA A 143 14.71 -11.95 24.38
C ALA A 143 15.96 -12.12 25.25
N SER A 144 16.53 -11.00 25.69
CA SER A 144 17.43 -10.86 26.85
C SER A 144 17.34 -9.43 27.32
#